data_AF-A0A6N8BTR2-F1
#
_entry.id   AF-A0A6N8BTR2-F1
#
_cell.length_a   1.000
_cell.length_b   1.000
_cell.length_c   1.000
_cell.angle_alpha   90.00
_cell.angle_beta   90.00
_cell.angle_gamma   90.00
#
_symmetry.space_group_name_H-M   'P 1'
#
loop_
_entity.id
_entity.type
_entity.pdbx_description
1 polymer ?
#
loop_
_entity_poly.entity_id
_entity_poly.type
_entity_poly.pdbx_seq_one_letter_code
_entity_poly.pdbx_strand_id
1 'polypeptide(L)'
;MAQHSPEYIREEIKRLLKYAPPEMRAAAIALLPAAKRSLNTGYHPCLRGVPMRSWRCLLMLLTSVSAMQNDTEMLLRVSNDLLAIADRMAPPGEVLRQSAEILVHALYADMYVCRLRNANGEWVARSANQVDGGSIPIVTPMLEEGLREHPVMRAILEGHTRYVVSNNLQALAMGGESFDCIIYKEGYRSRLAFVLRERSNKPPFGLVMLYTKREYGFESFDERFLSKCASIVSLTVGRRVAVARDTLEKAAGAMAHYGNNALNVMRNQAEYCGELVEDLDANQARSLRLARELLAEFPEHSRGRMLAVELEKALARNDLTELAGHLGGVLEGTRRMTRIINSLKKSADRPRLMHYALGHDVLRLEDDVTRED
;
A
#
# COMPACT_ATOMS: atom_id res chain seq x y z
N MET A 1 -21.88 15.80 -58.15
CA MET A 1 -21.46 14.39 -58.28
C MET A 1 -20.79 13.96 -57.00
N ALA A 2 -21.20 12.83 -56.43
CA ALA A 2 -20.93 12.43 -55.05
C ALA A 2 -19.42 12.18 -54.79
N GLN A 3 -18.71 13.19 -54.26
CA GLN A 3 -17.28 13.15 -53.90
C GLN A 3 -16.95 12.17 -52.75
N HIS A 4 -17.91 11.34 -52.33
CA HIS A 4 -17.80 10.41 -51.21
C HIS A 4 -18.43 9.04 -51.49
N SER A 5 -18.72 8.69 -52.76
CA SER A 5 -19.19 7.33 -53.05
C SER A 5 -18.06 6.31 -52.83
N PRO A 6 -18.37 5.06 -52.42
CA PRO A 6 -17.38 4.00 -52.25
C PRO A 6 -16.54 3.76 -53.51
N GLU A 7 -17.14 3.89 -54.69
CA GLU A 7 -16.47 3.76 -55.98
C GLU A 7 -15.45 4.89 -56.20
N TYR A 8 -15.83 6.13 -55.88
CA TYR A 8 -14.95 7.29 -56.00
C TYR A 8 -13.73 7.17 -55.07
N ILE A 9 -13.95 6.78 -53.81
CA ILE A 9 -12.88 6.58 -52.83
C ILE A 9 -11.93 5.45 -53.28
N ARG A 10 -12.47 4.36 -53.83
CA ARG A 10 -11.68 3.25 -54.37
C ARG A 10 -10.77 3.70 -55.51
N GLU A 11 -11.29 4.49 -56.45
CA GLU A 11 -10.49 5.02 -57.55
C GLU A 11 -9.42 6.02 -57.07
N GLU A 12 -9.74 6.83 -56.06
CA GLU A 12 -8.75 7.76 -55.49
C GLU A 12 -7.61 7.00 -54.78
N ILE A 13 -7.91 5.94 -54.03
CA ILE A 13 -6.89 5.07 -53.42
C ILE A 13 -6.02 4.42 -54.51
N LYS A 14 -6.62 3.88 -55.58
CA LYS A 14 -5.87 3.32 -56.72
C LYS A 14 -4.95 4.36 -57.36
N ARG A 15 -5.44 5.60 -57.52
CA ARG A 15 -4.67 6.72 -58.05
C ARG A 15 -3.48 7.03 -57.16
N LEU A 16 -3.68 7.14 -55.85
CA LEU A 16 -2.59 7.38 -54.89
C LEU A 16 -1.53 6.27 -54.93
N LEU A 17 -1.95 5.00 -54.98
CA LEU A 17 -1.03 3.86 -55.06
C LEU A 17 -0.26 3.79 -56.39
N LYS A 18 -0.87 4.22 -57.51
CA LYS A 18 -0.20 4.30 -58.82
C LYS A 18 1.03 5.22 -58.79
N TYR A 19 0.95 6.31 -58.03
CA TYR A 19 2.04 7.28 -57.87
C TYR A 19 3.00 6.97 -56.70
N ALA A 20 2.77 5.87 -55.97
CA ALA A 20 3.66 5.42 -54.90
C ALA A 20 4.86 4.64 -55.48
N PRO A 21 6.07 4.80 -54.90
CA PRO A 21 7.22 3.92 -55.16
C PRO A 21 6.87 2.44 -54.95
N PRO A 22 7.50 1.49 -55.66
CA PRO A 22 7.17 0.06 -55.59
C PRO A 22 7.13 -0.52 -54.16
N GLU A 23 8.13 -0.19 -53.34
CA GLU A 23 8.23 -0.64 -51.95
C GLU A 23 7.09 -0.08 -51.08
N MET A 24 6.79 1.21 -51.24
CA MET A 24 5.72 1.89 -50.48
C MET A 24 4.33 1.42 -50.91
N ARG A 25 4.18 1.06 -52.19
CA ARG A 25 2.97 0.43 -52.72
C ARG A 25 2.75 -0.95 -52.13
N ALA A 26 3.80 -1.77 -52.03
CA ALA A 26 3.75 -3.07 -51.39
C ALA A 26 3.40 -2.95 -49.90
N ALA A 27 4.03 -2.02 -49.18
CA ALA A 27 3.73 -1.75 -47.77
C ALA A 27 2.27 -1.30 -47.56
N ALA A 28 1.77 -0.36 -48.37
CA ALA A 28 0.38 0.09 -48.29
C ALA A 28 -0.61 -1.06 -48.56
N ILE A 29 -0.34 -1.92 -49.56
CA ILE A 29 -1.19 -3.07 -49.87
C ILE A 29 -1.19 -4.09 -48.73
N ALA A 30 -0.04 -4.33 -48.11
CA ALA A 30 0.09 -5.25 -46.97
C ALA A 30 -0.69 -4.77 -45.73
N LEU A 31 -0.86 -3.45 -45.55
CA LEU A 31 -1.60 -2.87 -44.43
C LEU A 31 -3.13 -2.86 -44.64
N LEU A 32 -3.63 -2.94 -45.88
CA LEU A 32 -5.06 -2.88 -46.18
C LEU A 32 -5.91 -3.95 -45.44
N PRO A 33 -5.51 -5.24 -45.36
CA PRO A 33 -6.26 -6.23 -44.61
C PRO A 33 -6.33 -5.94 -43.11
N ALA A 34 -5.23 -5.49 -42.51
CA ALA A 34 -5.17 -5.14 -41.09
C ALA A 34 -6.03 -3.90 -40.78
N ALA A 35 -5.94 -2.87 -41.63
CA ALA A 35 -6.77 -1.67 -41.50
C ALA A 35 -8.26 -2.00 -41.65
N LYS A 36 -8.64 -2.84 -42.64
CA LYS A 36 -10.03 -3.29 -42.85
C LYS A 36 -10.57 -4.02 -41.63
N ARG A 37 -9.81 -4.96 -41.07
CA ARG A 37 -10.25 -5.69 -39.87
C ARG A 37 -10.43 -4.74 -38.68
N SER A 38 -9.54 -3.77 -38.49
CA SER A 38 -9.63 -2.75 -37.42
C SER A 38 -10.88 -1.87 -37.55
N LEU A 39 -11.24 -1.47 -38.77
CA LEU A 39 -12.47 -0.72 -39.03
C LEU A 39 -13.72 -1.58 -38.78
N ASN A 40 -13.70 -2.86 -39.18
CA ASN A 40 -14.80 -3.80 -38.94
C ASN A 40 -15.05 -4.07 -37.45
N THR A 41 -14.03 -3.92 -36.59
CA THR A 41 -14.19 -4.00 -35.13
C THR A 41 -14.80 -2.75 -34.50
N GLY A 42 -15.19 -1.75 -35.30
CA GLY A 42 -15.87 -0.53 -34.84
C GLY A 42 -14.95 0.66 -34.56
N TYR A 43 -13.70 0.62 -35.01
CA TYR A 43 -12.79 1.78 -34.89
C TYR A 43 -13.22 2.92 -35.80
N HIS A 44 -13.25 4.13 -35.24
CA HIS A 44 -13.50 5.37 -35.96
C HIS A 44 -12.26 6.26 -35.79
N PRO A 45 -11.35 6.32 -36.77
CA PRO A 45 -10.15 7.14 -36.64
C PRO A 45 -10.52 8.61 -36.50
N CYS A 46 -9.99 9.28 -35.46
CA CYS A 46 -10.10 10.73 -35.28
C CYS A 46 -9.20 11.45 -36.29
N LEU A 47 -9.62 11.46 -37.55
CA LEU A 47 -8.96 12.23 -38.59
C LEU A 47 -9.45 13.66 -38.49
N ARG A 48 -8.62 14.56 -37.93
CA ARG A 48 -8.76 16.00 -38.22
C ARG A 48 -8.77 16.11 -39.74
N GLY A 49 -9.75 16.82 -40.30
CA GLY A 49 -10.13 16.84 -41.73
C GLY A 49 -9.06 17.32 -42.73
N VAL A 50 -7.86 16.76 -42.68
CA VAL A 50 -6.76 16.98 -43.61
C VAL A 50 -7.06 16.12 -44.85
N PRO A 51 -7.14 16.71 -46.05
CA PRO A 51 -7.46 15.95 -47.26
C PRO A 51 -6.38 14.89 -47.53
N MET A 52 -6.78 13.68 -47.95
CA MET A 52 -5.83 12.67 -48.43
C MET A 52 -5.22 13.12 -49.76
N ARG A 53 -4.06 13.77 -49.73
CA ARG A 53 -3.42 14.38 -50.92
C ARG A 53 -2.32 13.53 -51.57
N SER A 54 -1.81 12.51 -50.88
CA SER A 54 -0.66 11.74 -51.37
C SER A 54 -0.65 10.30 -50.84
N TRP A 55 0.16 9.45 -51.47
CA TRP A 55 0.40 8.07 -51.01
C TRP A 55 0.97 8.01 -49.59
N ARG A 56 1.73 9.04 -49.15
CA ARG A 56 2.24 9.12 -47.77
C ARG A 56 1.11 9.29 -46.76
N CYS A 57 0.12 10.11 -47.09
CA CYS A 57 -1.08 10.28 -46.24
C CYS A 57 -1.85 8.96 -46.10
N LEU A 58 -1.98 8.22 -47.21
CA LEU A 58 -2.62 6.90 -47.21
C LEU A 58 -1.84 5.90 -46.35
N LEU A 59 -0.51 5.85 -46.48
CA LEU A 59 0.34 4.93 -45.71
C LEU A 59 0.27 5.23 -44.21
N MET A 60 0.36 6.51 -43.82
CA MET A 60 0.22 6.94 -42.42
C MET A 60 -1.15 6.57 -41.85
N LEU A 61 -2.22 6.79 -42.61
CA LEU A 61 -3.56 6.42 -42.22
C LEU A 61 -3.68 4.89 -42.01
N LEU A 62 -3.23 4.09 -42.98
CA LEU A 62 -3.30 2.64 -42.90
C LEU A 62 -2.46 2.09 -41.73
N THR A 63 -1.31 2.69 -41.47
CA THR A 63 -0.43 2.31 -40.35
C THR A 63 -1.10 2.63 -39.01
N SER A 64 -1.66 3.83 -38.86
CA SER A 64 -2.40 4.24 -37.66
C SER A 64 -3.62 3.37 -37.40
N VAL A 65 -4.41 3.07 -38.43
CA VAL A 65 -5.60 2.22 -38.31
C VAL A 65 -5.21 0.77 -37.99
N SER A 66 -4.11 0.27 -38.54
CA SER A 66 -3.64 -1.11 -38.29
C SER A 66 -2.99 -1.29 -36.91
N ALA A 67 -2.35 -0.24 -36.36
CA ALA A 67 -1.72 -0.29 -35.04
C ALA A 67 -2.73 -0.60 -33.91
N MET A 68 -3.99 -0.17 -34.06
CA MET A 68 -5.05 -0.41 -33.06
C MET A 68 -5.33 -1.91 -32.81
N GLN A 69 -5.10 -2.79 -33.79
CA GLN A 69 -5.24 -4.24 -33.57
C GLN A 69 -4.23 -4.75 -32.56
N ASN A 70 -2.98 -4.32 -32.68
CA ASN A 70 -1.94 -4.67 -31.74
C ASN A 70 -2.26 -4.10 -30.35
N ASP A 71 -2.76 -2.87 -30.28
CA ASP A 71 -3.11 -2.23 -29.00
C ASP A 71 -4.30 -2.90 -28.30
N THR A 72 -5.30 -3.38 -29.06
CA THR A 72 -6.48 -4.05 -28.49
C THR A 72 -6.15 -5.47 -28.04
N GLU A 73 -5.37 -6.21 -28.82
CA GLU A 73 -4.90 -7.55 -28.44
C GLU A 73 -3.95 -7.48 -27.23
N MET A 74 -3.03 -6.53 -27.25
CA MET A 74 -2.16 -6.22 -26.12
C MET A 74 -2.98 -5.82 -24.89
N LEU A 75 -4.00 -4.98 -25.04
CA LEU A 75 -4.90 -4.61 -23.94
C LEU A 75 -5.57 -5.84 -23.33
N LEU A 76 -6.12 -6.74 -24.14
CA LEU A 76 -6.78 -7.94 -23.66
C LEU A 76 -5.80 -8.89 -22.96
N ARG A 77 -4.62 -9.11 -23.55
CA ARG A 77 -3.57 -9.96 -22.95
C ARG A 77 -3.12 -9.40 -21.60
N VAL A 78 -2.71 -8.14 -21.56
CA VAL A 78 -2.27 -7.47 -20.33
C VAL A 78 -3.38 -7.42 -19.29
N SER A 79 -4.63 -7.17 -19.72
CA SER A 79 -5.78 -7.20 -18.81
C SER A 79 -5.99 -8.58 -18.20
N ASN A 80 -5.88 -9.65 -19.00
CA ASN A 80 -6.01 -11.03 -18.53
C ASN A 80 -4.89 -11.40 -17.56
N ASP A 81 -3.63 -11.07 -17.89
CA ASP A 81 -2.50 -11.36 -17.01
C ASP A 81 -2.62 -10.61 -15.67
N LEU A 82 -3.01 -9.33 -15.71
CA LEU A 82 -3.25 -8.53 -14.51
C LEU A 82 -4.42 -9.07 -13.68
N LEU A 83 -5.49 -9.54 -14.32
CA LEU A 83 -6.63 -10.15 -13.64
C LEU A 83 -6.27 -11.52 -13.04
N ALA A 84 -5.40 -12.31 -13.68
CA ALA A 84 -4.97 -13.60 -13.17
C ALA A 84 -4.21 -13.48 -11.83
N ILE A 85 -3.53 -12.37 -11.57
CA ILE A 85 -2.96 -12.07 -10.24
C ILE A 85 -4.05 -12.02 -9.17
N ALA A 86 -5.24 -11.51 -9.53
CA ALA A 86 -6.34 -11.36 -8.59
C ALA A 86 -6.86 -12.69 -8.04
N ASP A 87 -6.61 -13.82 -8.71
CA ASP A 87 -7.13 -15.13 -8.29
C ASP A 87 -6.35 -15.75 -7.12
N ARG A 88 -5.15 -15.25 -6.80
CA ARG A 88 -4.33 -15.74 -5.69
C ARG A 88 -4.44 -14.84 -4.46
N MET A 89 -4.56 -15.41 -3.26
CA MET A 89 -4.44 -14.64 -2.01
C MET A 89 -2.98 -14.26 -1.77
N ALA A 90 -2.62 -13.01 -2.07
CA ALA A 90 -1.30 -12.45 -1.82
C ALA A 90 -1.39 -11.07 -1.14
N PRO A 91 -0.36 -10.66 -0.36
CA PRO A 91 -0.28 -9.33 0.24
C PRO A 91 -0.34 -8.19 -0.80
N PRO A 92 -0.85 -6.99 -0.45
CA PRO A 92 -0.97 -5.89 -1.41
C PRO A 92 0.34 -5.49 -2.10
N GLY A 93 1.47 -5.50 -1.39
CA GLY A 93 2.78 -5.21 -1.97
C GLY A 93 3.24 -6.25 -2.99
N GLU A 94 2.89 -7.52 -2.76
CA GLU A 94 3.21 -8.63 -3.65
C GLU A 94 2.36 -8.59 -4.93
N VAL A 95 1.05 -8.31 -4.79
CA VAL A 95 0.15 -8.09 -5.92
C VAL A 95 0.60 -6.88 -6.75
N LEU A 96 1.06 -5.82 -6.10
CA LEU A 96 1.60 -4.63 -6.75
C LEU A 96 2.89 -4.94 -7.52
N ARG A 97 3.80 -5.72 -6.93
CA ARG A 97 5.04 -6.19 -7.57
C ARG A 97 4.74 -7.01 -8.82
N GLN A 98 3.91 -8.04 -8.72
CA GLN A 98 3.54 -8.89 -9.86
C GLN A 98 2.84 -8.08 -10.96
N SER A 99 2.00 -7.11 -10.59
CA SER A 99 1.37 -6.21 -11.55
C SER A 99 2.41 -5.36 -12.30
N ALA A 100 3.43 -4.88 -11.59
CA ALA A 100 4.51 -4.12 -12.20
C ALA A 100 5.39 -4.98 -13.12
N GLU A 101 5.60 -6.26 -12.80
CA GLU A 101 6.32 -7.20 -13.67
C GLU A 101 5.59 -7.44 -14.99
N ILE A 102 4.26 -7.57 -14.97
CA ILE A 102 3.48 -7.67 -16.22
C ILE A 102 3.61 -6.37 -17.02
N LEU A 103 3.45 -5.23 -16.35
CA LEU A 103 3.46 -3.92 -17.01
C LEU A 103 4.84 -3.56 -17.58
N VAL A 104 5.94 -3.91 -16.89
CA VAL A 104 7.30 -3.60 -17.35
C VAL A 104 7.60 -4.33 -18.67
N HIS A 105 7.20 -5.60 -18.76
CA HIS A 105 7.35 -6.39 -19.99
C HIS A 105 6.40 -5.94 -21.09
N ALA A 106 5.13 -5.69 -20.76
CA ALA A 106 4.15 -5.24 -21.73
C ALA A 106 4.55 -3.90 -22.36
N LEU A 107 4.94 -2.94 -21.54
CA LEU A 107 5.21 -1.56 -21.96
C LEU A 107 6.65 -1.35 -22.42
N TYR A 108 7.43 -2.43 -22.55
CA TYR A 108 8.84 -2.41 -22.94
C TYR A 108 9.66 -1.43 -22.08
N ALA A 109 9.38 -1.39 -20.79
CA ALA A 109 10.17 -0.64 -19.83
C ALA A 109 11.39 -1.47 -19.41
N ASP A 110 12.41 -0.78 -18.93
CA ASP A 110 13.68 -1.40 -18.52
C ASP A 110 13.72 -1.63 -16.99
N MET A 111 12.91 -0.90 -16.22
CA MET A 111 12.85 -0.97 -14.77
C MET A 111 11.46 -0.59 -14.25
N TYR A 112 11.07 -1.15 -13.11
CA TYR A 112 9.93 -0.67 -12.34
C TYR A 112 10.31 -0.31 -10.89
N VAL A 113 9.52 0.60 -10.31
CA VAL A 113 9.53 0.96 -8.89
C VAL A 113 8.08 1.02 -8.41
N CYS A 114 7.75 0.21 -7.42
CA CYS A 114 6.45 0.19 -6.77
C CYS A 114 6.51 0.96 -5.45
N ARG A 115 5.52 1.83 -5.21
CA ARG A 115 5.36 2.52 -3.92
C ARG A 115 3.97 2.30 -3.35
N LEU A 116 3.89 2.23 -2.04
CA LEU A 116 2.63 2.29 -1.30
C LEU A 116 2.62 3.51 -0.39
N ARG A 117 1.47 4.17 -0.30
CA ARG A 117 1.26 5.30 0.59
C ARG A 117 1.15 4.80 2.03
N ASN A 118 1.96 5.34 2.92
CA ASN A 118 1.87 5.02 4.35
C ASN A 118 0.88 5.95 5.08
N ALA A 119 0.73 5.78 6.39
CA ALA A 119 -0.21 6.55 7.21
C ALA A 119 0.14 8.04 7.33
N ASN A 120 1.41 8.42 7.12
CA ASN A 120 1.88 9.80 7.16
C ASN A 120 1.66 10.52 5.82
N GLY A 121 1.18 9.82 4.79
CA GLY A 121 1.07 10.34 3.43
C GLY A 121 2.37 10.25 2.64
N GLU A 122 3.39 9.56 3.16
CA GLU A 122 4.66 9.35 2.46
C GLU A 122 4.54 8.16 1.50
N TRP A 123 5.22 8.25 0.36
CA TRP A 123 5.24 7.22 -0.66
C TRP A 123 6.49 6.34 -0.54
N VAL A 124 6.34 5.23 0.17
CA VAL A 124 7.44 4.33 0.52
C VAL A 124 7.66 3.32 -0.61
N ALA A 125 8.92 3.19 -1.06
CA ALA A 125 9.32 2.14 -2.00
C ALA A 125 9.14 0.75 -1.38
N ARG A 126 8.42 -0.14 -2.07
CA ARG A 126 8.12 -1.50 -1.62
C ARG A 126 8.82 -2.57 -2.44
N SER A 127 8.96 -2.33 -3.72
CA SER A 127 9.72 -3.19 -4.62
C SER A 127 10.24 -2.37 -5.78
N ALA A 128 11.37 -2.78 -6.32
CA ALA A 128 11.93 -2.27 -7.55
C ALA A 128 12.71 -3.40 -8.19
N ASN A 129 12.78 -3.43 -9.52
CA ASN A 129 13.61 -4.37 -10.24
C ASN A 129 13.92 -3.88 -11.66
N GLN A 130 15.04 -4.32 -12.20
CA GLN A 130 15.40 -4.18 -13.61
C GLN A 130 15.09 -5.46 -14.37
N VAL A 131 14.67 -5.33 -15.63
CA VAL A 131 14.27 -6.47 -16.47
C VAL A 131 15.45 -7.38 -16.81
N ASP A 132 16.65 -6.81 -16.95
CA ASP A 132 17.89 -7.54 -17.23
C ASP A 132 18.57 -8.11 -15.97
N GLY A 133 17.96 -7.93 -14.78
CA GLY A 133 18.53 -8.35 -13.51
C GLY A 133 19.73 -7.51 -13.06
N GLY A 134 19.96 -6.34 -13.68
CA GLY A 134 21.01 -5.42 -13.30
C GLY A 134 20.79 -4.77 -11.94
N SER A 135 21.82 -4.03 -11.49
CA SER A 135 21.74 -3.27 -10.23
C SER A 135 20.74 -2.12 -10.35
N ILE A 136 19.79 -2.08 -9.42
CA ILE A 136 18.81 -0.99 -9.35
C ILE A 136 19.54 0.30 -8.93
N PRO A 137 19.40 1.41 -9.66
CA PRO A 137 19.98 2.69 -9.28
C PRO A 137 19.39 3.15 -7.95
N ILE A 138 20.10 4.02 -7.22
CA ILE A 138 19.60 4.50 -5.92
C ILE A 138 18.26 5.23 -6.14
N VAL A 139 17.18 4.62 -5.66
CA VAL A 139 15.83 5.17 -5.67
C VAL A 139 15.57 5.82 -4.33
N THR A 140 15.03 7.04 -4.32
CA THR A 140 14.66 7.72 -3.07
C THR A 140 13.69 6.85 -2.27
N PRO A 141 14.02 6.46 -1.02
CA PRO A 141 13.21 5.50 -0.27
C PRO A 141 11.80 6.03 0.00
N MET A 142 11.67 7.35 0.14
CA MET A 142 10.41 8.06 0.41
C MET A 142 10.24 9.20 -0.57
N LEU A 143 9.02 9.39 -1.07
CA LEU A 143 8.65 10.56 -1.87
C LEU A 143 7.50 11.27 -1.16
N GLU A 144 7.63 12.58 -0.95
CA GLU A 144 6.66 13.37 -0.20
C GLU A 144 5.62 14.03 -1.10
N GLU A 145 4.36 14.10 -0.64
CA GLU A 145 3.28 14.80 -1.36
C GLU A 145 3.51 16.31 -1.48
N GLY A 146 4.37 16.89 -0.62
CA GLY A 146 4.72 18.31 -0.65
C GLY A 146 5.48 18.75 -1.90
N LEU A 147 6.04 17.82 -2.68
CA LEU A 147 6.80 18.10 -3.90
C LEU A 147 5.89 18.44 -5.08
N ARG A 148 5.18 19.58 -5.02
CA ARG A 148 4.20 20.03 -6.04
C ARG A 148 4.78 20.18 -7.46
N GLU A 149 6.10 20.38 -7.55
CA GLU A 149 6.81 20.48 -8.82
C GLU A 149 7.07 19.11 -9.46
N HIS A 150 7.02 18.03 -8.67
CA HIS A 150 7.17 16.67 -9.18
C HIS A 150 5.89 16.23 -9.94
N PRO A 151 5.95 15.84 -11.24
CA PRO A 151 4.78 15.56 -12.07
C PRO A 151 3.80 14.54 -11.47
N VAL A 152 4.32 13.48 -10.85
CA VAL A 152 3.48 12.46 -10.20
C VAL A 152 2.78 13.00 -8.96
N MET A 153 3.45 13.84 -8.16
CA MET A 153 2.85 14.40 -6.93
C MET A 153 1.82 15.47 -7.27
N ARG A 154 2.10 16.29 -8.29
CA ARG A 154 1.10 17.20 -8.86
C ARG A 154 -0.16 16.46 -9.30
N ALA A 155 -0.01 15.39 -10.08
CA ALA A 155 -1.11 14.56 -10.54
C ALA A 155 -1.87 13.85 -9.39
N ILE A 156 -1.18 13.51 -8.30
CA ILE A 156 -1.80 13.00 -7.08
C ILE A 156 -2.72 14.06 -6.47
N LEU A 157 -2.22 15.29 -6.31
CA LEU A 157 -2.92 16.43 -5.71
C LEU A 157 -4.10 16.93 -6.55
N GLU A 158 -3.99 16.92 -7.88
CA GLU A 158 -5.07 17.26 -8.81
C GLU A 158 -6.24 16.26 -8.77
N GLY A 159 -5.98 15.02 -8.32
CA GLY A 159 -7.03 14.07 -7.91
C GLY A 159 -7.66 13.21 -9.00
N HIS A 160 -7.63 13.64 -10.27
CA HIS A 160 -8.30 12.92 -11.38
C HIS A 160 -7.37 12.02 -12.22
N THR A 161 -6.06 12.26 -12.16
CA THR A 161 -5.09 11.63 -13.06
C THR A 161 -4.77 10.19 -12.63
N ARG A 162 -4.81 9.26 -13.60
CA ARG A 162 -4.56 7.82 -13.41
C ARG A 162 -3.18 7.37 -13.85
N TYR A 163 -2.53 8.12 -14.73
CA TYR A 163 -1.17 7.87 -15.14
C TYR A 163 -0.47 9.19 -15.49
N VAL A 164 0.86 9.21 -15.41
CA VAL A 164 1.69 10.37 -15.74
C VAL A 164 2.84 9.89 -16.60
N VAL A 165 3.01 10.49 -17.79
CA VAL A 165 4.20 10.33 -18.63
C VAL A 165 5.13 11.50 -18.36
N SER A 166 6.40 11.23 -18.12
CA SER A 166 7.46 12.24 -17.99
C SER A 166 8.58 11.88 -18.96
N ASN A 167 8.88 12.77 -19.89
CA ASN A 167 9.88 12.52 -20.95
C ASN A 167 11.20 13.27 -20.71
N ASN A 168 11.27 14.08 -19.66
CA ASN A 168 12.48 14.76 -19.26
C ASN A 168 12.80 14.52 -17.78
N LEU A 169 13.51 13.43 -17.49
CA LEU A 169 13.91 13.08 -16.11
C LEU A 169 15.07 13.91 -15.55
N GLN A 170 15.54 14.95 -16.26
CA GLN A 170 16.55 15.86 -15.72
C GLN A 170 16.05 16.58 -14.47
N ALA A 171 17.01 17.08 -13.68
CA ALA A 171 16.73 17.92 -12.53
C ALA A 171 15.99 19.20 -12.95
N LEU A 172 15.05 19.68 -12.14
CA LEU A 172 14.37 20.97 -12.35
C LEU A 172 15.35 22.13 -12.52
N ALA A 173 16.44 22.15 -11.72
CA ALA A 173 17.50 23.16 -11.81
C ALA A 173 18.22 23.17 -13.18
N MET A 174 18.11 22.09 -13.94
CA MET A 174 18.68 21.94 -15.29
C MET A 174 17.63 22.08 -16.40
N GLY A 175 16.40 22.51 -16.06
CA GLY A 175 15.28 22.61 -17.01
C GLY A 175 14.51 21.31 -17.24
N GLY A 176 14.73 20.30 -16.39
CA GLY A 176 14.01 19.03 -16.42
C GLY A 176 12.66 19.01 -15.71
N GLU A 177 12.01 17.85 -15.68
CA GLU A 177 10.70 17.66 -15.03
C GLU A 177 10.77 16.79 -13.78
N SER A 178 11.95 16.31 -13.36
CA SER A 178 12.03 15.29 -12.31
C SER A 178 13.05 15.58 -11.21
N PHE A 179 12.81 14.95 -10.07
CA PHE A 179 13.77 14.81 -8.98
C PHE A 179 14.56 13.49 -9.08
N ASP A 180 14.32 12.70 -10.13
CA ASP A 180 14.95 11.40 -10.41
C ASP A 180 16.38 11.54 -10.99
N CYS A 181 17.18 12.47 -10.47
CA CYS A 181 18.47 12.85 -11.05
C CYS A 181 19.45 11.66 -11.13
N ILE A 182 19.41 10.74 -10.16
CA ILE A 182 20.22 9.52 -10.15
C ILE A 182 19.77 8.57 -11.26
N ILE A 183 18.45 8.36 -11.39
CA ILE A 183 17.88 7.52 -12.44
C ILE A 183 18.23 8.09 -13.83
N TYR A 184 18.20 9.42 -14.00
CA TYR A 184 18.63 10.06 -15.24
C TYR A 184 20.13 9.85 -15.55
N LYS A 185 21.00 9.98 -14.54
CA LYS A 185 22.46 9.73 -14.68
C LYS A 185 22.77 8.31 -15.15
N GLU A 186 21.95 7.35 -14.75
CA GLU A 186 22.05 5.92 -15.11
C GLU A 186 21.50 5.61 -16.51
N GLY A 187 21.14 6.65 -17.27
CA GLY A 187 20.79 6.54 -18.68
C GLY A 187 19.28 6.48 -18.97
N TYR A 188 18.42 6.52 -17.96
CA TYR A 188 16.98 6.55 -18.17
C TYR A 188 16.51 7.92 -18.67
N ARG A 189 15.51 7.94 -19.54
CA ARG A 189 15.05 9.16 -20.24
C ARG A 189 13.57 9.42 -20.07
N SER A 190 12.75 8.37 -19.99
CA SER A 190 11.30 8.49 -19.82
C SER A 190 10.80 7.69 -18.63
N ARG A 191 9.72 8.17 -18.02
CA ARG A 191 8.97 7.51 -16.94
C ARG A 191 7.48 7.49 -17.25
N LEU A 192 6.83 6.37 -16.95
CA LEU A 192 5.39 6.22 -16.91
C LEU A 192 4.97 5.80 -15.50
N ALA A 193 4.21 6.64 -14.80
CA ALA A 193 3.73 6.36 -13.45
C ALA A 193 2.23 6.11 -13.44
N PHE A 194 1.78 4.95 -13.00
CA PHE A 194 0.38 4.66 -12.73
C PHE A 194 0.02 5.06 -11.30
N VAL A 195 -1.06 5.82 -11.15
CA VAL A 195 -1.59 6.29 -9.86
C VAL A 195 -2.77 5.41 -9.46
N LEU A 196 -2.59 4.62 -8.40
CA LEU A 196 -3.60 3.66 -7.97
C LEU A 196 -4.59 4.29 -7.00
N ARG A 197 -5.87 4.23 -7.35
CA ARG A 197 -6.96 4.89 -6.62
C ARG A 197 -8.10 3.92 -6.35
N GLU A 198 -8.66 3.95 -5.14
CA GLU A 198 -9.92 3.26 -4.88
C GLU A 198 -11.07 3.98 -5.62
N ARG A 199 -12.16 3.26 -5.93
CA ARG A 199 -13.42 3.91 -6.31
C ARG A 199 -13.87 4.82 -5.16
N SER A 200 -14.63 5.89 -5.43
CA SER A 200 -15.20 6.86 -4.45
C SER A 200 -14.31 8.00 -3.92
N ASN A 201 -13.54 8.66 -4.81
CA ASN A 201 -12.81 9.91 -4.49
C ASN A 201 -11.81 9.82 -3.31
N LYS A 202 -11.43 8.60 -2.93
CA LYS A 202 -10.46 8.32 -1.88
C LYS A 202 -9.04 8.71 -2.33
N PRO A 203 -8.14 9.01 -1.38
CA PRO A 203 -6.76 9.32 -1.71
C PRO A 203 -6.11 8.14 -2.47
N PRO A 204 -5.18 8.43 -3.39
CA PRO A 204 -4.43 7.38 -4.06
C PRO A 204 -3.61 6.60 -3.01
N PHE A 205 -3.45 5.29 -3.22
CA PHE A 205 -2.84 4.40 -2.22
C PHE A 205 -1.57 3.71 -2.70
N GLY A 206 -1.30 3.70 -4.01
CA GLY A 206 -0.13 3.06 -4.59
C GLY A 206 0.34 3.69 -5.89
N LEU A 207 1.60 3.44 -6.24
CA LEU A 207 2.23 3.87 -7.48
C LEU A 207 2.96 2.68 -8.12
N VAL A 208 2.85 2.58 -9.44
CA VAL A 208 3.76 1.76 -10.27
C VAL A 208 4.46 2.71 -11.22
N MET A 209 5.77 2.89 -11.04
CA MET A 209 6.60 3.73 -11.90
C MET A 209 7.45 2.85 -12.79
N LEU A 210 7.32 3.01 -14.09
CA LEU A 210 8.11 2.34 -15.10
C LEU A 210 9.10 3.32 -15.70
N TYR A 211 10.32 2.86 -15.95
CA TYR A 211 11.39 3.68 -16.51
C TYR A 211 11.96 3.01 -17.75
N THR A 212 12.34 3.82 -18.73
CA THR A 212 13.07 3.35 -19.91
C THR A 212 14.20 4.28 -20.30
N LYS A 213 15.26 3.72 -20.90
CA LYS A 213 16.38 4.45 -21.49
C LYS A 213 16.04 5.10 -22.83
N ARG A 214 14.90 4.75 -23.42
CA ARG A 214 14.39 5.35 -24.67
C ARG A 214 13.82 6.74 -24.40
N GLU A 215 14.22 7.70 -25.22
CA GLU A 215 13.57 9.01 -25.26
C GLU A 215 12.13 8.86 -25.76
N TYR A 216 11.19 9.56 -25.12
CA TYR A 216 9.75 9.48 -25.44
C TYR A 216 9.18 8.06 -25.40
N GLY A 217 9.79 7.17 -24.60
CA GLY A 217 9.59 5.72 -24.70
C GLY A 217 8.18 5.21 -24.38
N PHE A 218 7.28 6.07 -23.91
CA PHE A 218 5.88 5.73 -23.60
C PHE A 218 4.84 6.51 -24.42
N GLU A 219 5.26 7.43 -25.32
CA GLU A 219 4.32 8.26 -26.09
C GLU A 219 3.49 7.48 -27.11
N SER A 220 3.98 6.32 -27.54
CA SER A 220 3.29 5.48 -28.51
C SER A 220 2.06 4.77 -27.96
N PHE A 221 1.86 4.76 -26.63
CA PHE A 221 0.74 4.06 -26.00
C PHE A 221 -0.51 4.93 -25.91
N ASP A 222 -1.64 4.34 -26.30
CA ASP A 222 -2.93 5.01 -26.25
C ASP A 222 -3.39 5.31 -24.79
N GLU A 223 -4.00 6.48 -24.60
CA GLU A 223 -4.48 6.95 -23.29
C GLU A 223 -5.52 6.00 -22.68
N ARG A 224 -6.43 5.45 -23.49
CA ARG A 224 -7.47 4.53 -23.01
C ARG A 224 -6.83 3.23 -22.53
N PHE A 225 -5.81 2.74 -23.23
CA PHE A 225 -5.06 1.56 -22.83
C PHE A 225 -4.33 1.77 -21.49
N LEU A 226 -3.59 2.88 -21.33
CA LEU A 226 -2.90 3.22 -20.08
C LEU A 226 -3.86 3.42 -18.91
N SER A 227 -4.96 4.14 -19.13
CA SER A 227 -6.01 4.35 -18.12
C SER A 227 -6.66 3.03 -17.70
N LYS A 228 -6.86 2.09 -18.63
CA LYS A 228 -7.42 0.76 -18.33
C LYS A 228 -6.45 -0.09 -17.50
N CYS A 229 -5.16 -0.09 -17.83
CA CYS A 229 -4.12 -0.75 -17.03
C CYS A 229 -4.12 -0.22 -15.58
N ALA A 230 -4.08 1.10 -15.41
CA ALA A 230 -4.15 1.75 -14.09
C ALA A 230 -5.39 1.30 -13.30
N SER A 231 -6.53 1.19 -13.98
CA SER A 231 -7.80 0.79 -13.38
C SER A 231 -7.80 -0.65 -12.88
N ILE A 232 -7.26 -1.58 -13.68
CA ILE A 232 -7.22 -3.00 -13.33
C ILE A 232 -6.28 -3.22 -12.15
N VAL A 233 -5.08 -2.60 -12.18
CA VAL A 233 -4.14 -2.68 -11.05
C VAL A 233 -4.76 -2.06 -9.79
N SER A 234 -5.40 -0.89 -9.92
CA SER A 234 -6.08 -0.24 -8.80
C SER A 234 -7.16 -1.12 -8.16
N LEU A 235 -7.96 -1.82 -8.98
CA LEU A 235 -8.99 -2.73 -8.50
C LEU A 235 -8.39 -3.95 -7.80
N THR A 236 -7.37 -4.54 -8.42
CA THR A 236 -6.76 -5.79 -7.96
C THR A 236 -5.99 -5.58 -6.65
N VAL A 237 -5.16 -4.54 -6.57
CA VAL A 237 -4.44 -4.18 -5.34
C VAL A 237 -5.40 -3.60 -4.29
N GLY A 238 -6.31 -2.72 -4.69
CA GLY A 238 -7.25 -2.06 -3.77
C GLY A 238 -8.19 -3.05 -3.08
N ARG A 239 -8.68 -4.09 -3.78
CA ARG A 239 -9.48 -5.17 -3.18
C ARG A 239 -8.72 -5.89 -2.07
N ARG A 240 -7.41 -6.12 -2.24
CA ARG A 240 -6.56 -6.79 -1.25
C ARG A 240 -6.29 -5.90 -0.04
N VAL A 241 -6.08 -4.60 -0.26
CA VAL A 241 -5.98 -3.62 0.82
C VAL A 241 -7.28 -3.59 1.64
N ALA A 242 -8.44 -3.59 0.98
CA ALA A 242 -9.73 -3.59 1.65
C ALA A 242 -9.99 -4.89 2.45
N VAL A 243 -9.68 -6.06 1.89
CA VAL A 243 -9.81 -7.35 2.59
C VAL A 243 -8.86 -7.44 3.79
N ALA A 244 -7.63 -6.97 3.64
CA ALA A 244 -6.68 -6.92 4.75
C ALA A 244 -7.16 -6.02 5.89
N ARG A 245 -7.72 -4.84 5.56
CA ARG A 245 -8.37 -3.95 6.54
C ARG A 245 -9.56 -4.60 7.22
N ASP A 246 -10.49 -5.20 6.48
CA ASP A 246 -11.67 -5.88 7.03
C ASP A 246 -11.27 -7.06 7.96
N THR A 247 -10.24 -7.81 7.58
CA THR A 247 -9.71 -8.91 8.42
C THR A 247 -9.10 -8.37 9.72
N LEU A 248 -8.33 -7.28 9.64
CA LEU A 248 -7.78 -6.59 10.80
C LEU A 248 -8.86 -6.00 11.69
N GLU A 249 -9.90 -5.40 11.12
CA GLU A 249 -11.04 -4.84 11.84
C GLU A 249 -11.82 -5.91 12.60
N LYS A 250 -12.07 -7.05 11.94
CA LYS A 250 -12.71 -8.21 12.59
C LYS A 250 -11.85 -8.79 13.71
N ALA A 251 -10.54 -8.94 13.48
CA ALA A 251 -9.61 -9.43 14.50
C ALA A 251 -9.51 -8.47 15.70
N ALA A 252 -9.40 -7.17 15.44
CA ALA A 252 -9.38 -6.12 16.46
C ALA A 252 -10.70 -6.05 17.24
N GLY A 253 -11.84 -6.16 16.55
CA GLY A 253 -13.16 -6.21 17.16
C GLY A 253 -13.34 -7.42 18.08
N ALA A 254 -12.92 -8.60 17.63
CA ALA A 254 -12.94 -9.82 18.43
C ALA A 254 -12.02 -9.70 19.67
N MET A 255 -10.77 -9.27 19.49
CA MET A 255 -9.85 -9.05 20.61
C MET A 255 -10.38 -8.00 21.60
N ALA A 256 -11.03 -6.94 21.12
CA ALA A 256 -11.63 -5.96 22.02
C ALA A 256 -12.77 -6.56 22.84
N HIS A 257 -13.66 -7.32 22.20
CA HIS A 257 -14.78 -7.94 22.91
C HIS A 257 -14.31 -8.99 23.94
N TYR A 258 -13.51 -9.97 23.52
CA TYR A 258 -13.05 -11.04 24.41
C TYR A 258 -11.99 -10.57 25.40
N GLY A 259 -11.07 -9.71 24.96
CA GLY A 259 -10.01 -9.14 25.80
C GLY A 259 -10.58 -8.24 26.90
N ASN A 260 -11.52 -7.34 26.59
CA ASN A 260 -12.14 -6.51 27.62
C ASN A 260 -12.91 -7.33 28.66
N ASN A 261 -13.59 -8.40 28.24
CA ASN A 261 -14.27 -9.29 29.18
C ASN A 261 -13.29 -10.00 30.12
N ALA A 262 -12.20 -10.56 29.58
CA ALA A 262 -11.16 -11.21 30.40
C ALA A 262 -10.49 -10.22 31.37
N LEU A 263 -10.19 -9.00 30.90
CA LEU A 263 -9.60 -7.95 31.72
C LEU A 263 -10.53 -7.49 32.85
N ASN A 264 -11.83 -7.37 32.59
CA ASN A 264 -12.80 -7.06 33.64
C ASN A 264 -12.87 -8.17 34.70
N VAL A 265 -12.84 -9.44 34.29
CA VAL A 265 -12.79 -10.57 35.24
C VAL A 265 -11.52 -10.52 36.08
N MET A 266 -10.35 -10.31 35.48
CA MET A 266 -9.09 -10.20 36.21
C MET A 266 -9.09 -9.02 37.18
N ARG A 267 -9.60 -7.85 36.75
CA ARG A 267 -9.74 -6.68 37.62
C ARG A 267 -10.63 -6.99 38.83
N ASN A 268 -11.82 -7.53 38.60
CA ASN A 268 -12.76 -7.84 39.68
C ASN A 268 -12.15 -8.85 40.68
N GLN A 269 -11.43 -9.86 40.19
CA GLN A 269 -10.74 -10.83 41.07
C GLN A 269 -9.59 -10.19 41.85
N ALA A 270 -8.81 -9.31 41.22
CA ALA A 270 -7.73 -8.60 41.89
C ALA A 270 -8.24 -7.59 42.94
N GLU A 271 -9.33 -6.87 42.64
CA GLU A 271 -10.00 -5.98 43.60
C GLU A 271 -10.53 -6.76 44.80
N TYR A 272 -11.20 -7.90 44.57
CA TYR A 272 -11.68 -8.77 45.64
C TYR A 272 -10.53 -9.34 46.49
N CYS A 273 -9.43 -9.77 45.87
CA CYS A 273 -8.24 -10.18 46.61
C CYS A 273 -7.65 -9.02 47.43
N GLY A 274 -7.73 -7.78 46.93
CA GLY A 274 -7.34 -6.58 47.67
C GLY A 274 -8.17 -6.39 48.94
N GLU A 275 -9.50 -6.49 48.83
CA GLU A 275 -10.39 -6.43 50.01
C GLU A 275 -10.04 -7.50 51.05
N LEU A 276 -9.79 -8.75 50.61
CA LEU A 276 -9.38 -9.83 51.52
C LEU A 276 -8.02 -9.55 52.20
N VAL A 277 -7.08 -8.92 51.50
CA VAL A 277 -5.79 -8.53 52.06
C VAL A 277 -5.96 -7.42 53.09
N GLU A 278 -6.81 -6.42 52.83
CA GLU A 278 -7.13 -5.37 53.79
C GLU A 278 -7.81 -5.93 55.06
N ASP A 279 -8.75 -6.86 54.91
CA ASP A 279 -9.38 -7.57 56.04
C ASP A 279 -8.37 -8.40 56.84
N LEU A 280 -7.43 -9.08 56.16
CA LEU A 280 -6.37 -9.83 56.81
C LEU A 280 -5.41 -8.92 57.58
N ASP A 281 -5.05 -7.77 57.01
CA ASP A 281 -4.17 -6.79 57.67
C ASP A 281 -4.83 -6.21 58.93
N ALA A 282 -6.12 -5.86 58.85
CA ALA A 282 -6.89 -5.40 60.00
C ALA A 282 -6.96 -6.47 61.11
N ASN A 283 -7.18 -7.73 60.75
CA ASN A 283 -7.21 -8.85 61.68
C ASN A 283 -5.84 -9.15 62.29
N GLN A 284 -4.77 -9.05 61.50
CA GLN A 284 -3.39 -9.23 61.95
C GLN A 284 -3.00 -8.12 62.93
N ALA A 285 -3.30 -6.85 62.61
CA ALA A 285 -3.07 -5.71 63.50
C ALA A 285 -3.83 -5.86 64.83
N ARG A 286 -5.09 -6.32 64.78
CA ARG A 286 -5.86 -6.63 65.99
C ARG A 286 -5.23 -7.77 66.80
N SER A 287 -4.82 -8.85 66.15
CA SER A 287 -4.21 -10.02 66.79
C SER A 287 -2.87 -9.69 67.46
N LEU A 288 -2.05 -8.84 66.82
CA LEU A 288 -0.80 -8.34 67.40
C LEU A 288 -1.05 -7.48 68.63
N ARG A 289 -2.07 -6.61 68.64
CA ARG A 289 -2.46 -5.84 69.83
C ARG A 289 -2.85 -6.76 70.99
N LEU A 290 -3.72 -7.73 70.73
CA LEU A 290 -4.16 -8.70 71.74
C LEU A 290 -2.98 -9.54 72.26
N ALA A 291 -2.05 -9.95 71.40
CA ALA A 291 -0.85 -10.68 71.83
C ALA A 291 0.03 -9.84 72.77
N ARG A 292 0.17 -8.53 72.52
CA ARG A 292 0.89 -7.59 73.39
C ARG A 292 0.20 -7.35 74.72
N GLU A 293 -1.12 -7.24 74.72
CA GLU A 293 -1.92 -7.16 75.97
C GLU A 293 -1.75 -8.45 76.79
N LEU A 294 -1.82 -9.61 76.14
CA LEU A 294 -1.63 -10.91 76.79
C LEU A 294 -0.21 -11.06 77.37
N LEU A 295 0.82 -10.53 76.68
CA LEU A 295 2.18 -10.47 77.21
C LEU A 295 2.26 -9.68 78.51
N ALA A 296 1.52 -8.57 78.63
CA ALA A 296 1.53 -7.70 79.80
C ALA A 296 0.90 -8.36 81.04
N GLU A 297 -0.06 -9.28 80.86
CA GLU A 297 -0.74 -10.00 81.94
C GLU A 297 0.12 -11.09 82.61
N PHE A 298 1.14 -11.60 81.90
CA PHE A 298 1.96 -12.71 82.38
C PHE A 298 3.30 -12.27 83.01
N PRO A 299 3.71 -12.87 84.16
CA PRO A 299 5.02 -12.62 84.77
C PRO A 299 6.19 -12.91 83.82
N GLU A 300 7.30 -12.18 83.96
CA GLU A 300 8.44 -12.18 83.03
C GLU A 300 9.05 -13.56 82.74
N HIS A 301 8.98 -14.50 83.68
CA HIS A 301 9.54 -15.84 83.55
C HIS A 301 8.48 -16.96 83.44
N SER A 302 7.24 -16.59 83.17
CA SER A 302 6.16 -17.57 83.04
C SER A 302 6.15 -18.22 81.65
N ARG A 303 5.71 -19.48 81.60
CA ARG A 303 5.48 -20.21 80.34
C ARG A 303 4.45 -19.50 79.44
N GLY A 304 3.44 -18.86 80.03
CA GLY A 304 2.43 -18.07 79.31
C GLY A 304 3.04 -16.91 78.53
N ARG A 305 4.00 -16.19 79.14
CA ARG A 305 4.71 -15.11 78.47
C ARG A 305 5.57 -15.61 77.29
N MET A 306 6.28 -16.73 77.46
CA MET A 306 7.07 -17.32 76.37
C MET A 306 6.20 -17.70 75.15
N LEU A 307 5.05 -18.32 75.38
CA LEU A 307 4.10 -18.68 74.31
C LEU A 307 3.51 -17.43 73.62
N ALA A 308 3.22 -16.38 74.38
CA ALA A 308 2.72 -15.12 73.83
C ALA A 308 3.76 -14.39 72.96
N VAL A 309 5.06 -14.48 73.30
CA VAL A 309 6.16 -13.96 72.47
C VAL A 309 6.27 -14.74 71.17
N GLU A 310 6.14 -16.07 71.20
CA GLU A 310 6.12 -16.89 70.00
C GLU A 310 4.92 -16.56 69.11
N LEU A 311 3.75 -16.33 69.69
CA LEU A 311 2.54 -15.92 68.96
C LEU A 311 2.72 -14.54 68.29
N GLU A 312 3.27 -13.55 69.00
CA GLU A 312 3.56 -12.23 68.41
C GLU A 312 4.55 -12.36 67.24
N LYS A 313 5.62 -13.14 67.40
CA LYS A 313 6.60 -13.39 66.32
C LYS A 313 5.98 -14.11 65.12
N ALA A 314 5.10 -15.07 65.35
CA ALA A 314 4.40 -15.78 64.27
C ALA A 314 3.45 -14.83 63.52
N LEU A 315 2.71 -13.99 64.23
CA LEU A 315 1.81 -12.99 63.65
C LEU A 315 2.56 -11.87 62.90
N ALA A 316 3.75 -11.49 63.36
CA ALA A 316 4.56 -10.44 62.72
C ALA A 316 5.24 -10.90 61.42
N ARG A 317 5.27 -12.21 61.12
CA ARG A 317 5.92 -12.77 59.92
C ARG A 317 5.06 -12.73 58.65
N ASN A 318 3.76 -12.50 58.74
CA ASN A 318 2.90 -12.40 57.56
C ASN A 318 3.13 -11.04 56.89
N ASP A 319 3.90 -11.03 55.79
CA ASP A 319 4.08 -9.84 54.96
C ASP A 319 2.95 -9.75 53.92
N LEU A 320 1.92 -8.96 54.25
CA LEU A 320 0.79 -8.68 53.36
C LEU A 320 1.14 -7.58 52.32
N THR A 321 2.26 -6.87 52.50
CA THR A 321 2.67 -5.76 51.62
C THR A 321 3.13 -6.28 50.26
N GLU A 322 3.85 -7.39 50.23
CA GLU A 322 4.27 -8.06 48.98
C GLU A 322 3.05 -8.54 48.17
N LEU A 323 2.04 -9.09 48.86
CA LEU A 323 0.82 -9.58 48.22
C LEU A 323 -0.02 -8.44 47.63
N ALA A 324 -0.16 -7.33 48.37
CA ALA A 324 -0.76 -6.09 47.87
C ALA A 324 0.01 -5.52 46.67
N GLY A 325 1.35 -5.57 46.69
CA GLY A 325 2.20 -5.17 45.57
C GLY A 325 1.95 -5.97 44.29
N HIS A 326 1.84 -7.29 44.41
CA HIS A 326 1.51 -8.17 43.28
C HIS A 326 0.11 -7.90 42.69
N LEU A 327 -0.89 -7.64 43.54
CA LEU A 327 -2.24 -7.26 43.10
C LEU A 327 -2.24 -5.92 42.38
N GLY A 328 -1.48 -4.93 42.88
CA GLY A 328 -1.25 -3.66 42.21
C GLY A 328 -0.65 -3.84 40.81
N GLY A 329 0.35 -4.74 40.68
CA GLY A 329 0.95 -5.09 39.39
C GLY A 329 -0.03 -5.73 38.40
N VAL A 330 -0.93 -6.61 38.86
CA VAL A 330 -1.99 -7.21 38.03
C VAL A 330 -2.97 -6.15 37.53
N LEU A 331 -3.38 -5.22 38.39
CA LEU A 331 -4.27 -4.12 38.01
C LEU A 331 -3.61 -3.17 37.01
N GLU A 332 -2.33 -2.86 37.18
CA GLU A 332 -1.57 -2.04 36.24
C GLU A 332 -1.40 -2.74 34.88
N GLY A 333 -1.06 -4.02 34.89
CA GLY A 333 -0.98 -4.86 33.69
C GLY A 333 -2.31 -4.90 32.92
N THR A 334 -3.41 -5.02 33.65
CA THR A 334 -4.78 -4.97 33.10
C THR A 334 -5.05 -3.63 32.40
N ARG A 335 -4.70 -2.50 33.03
CA ARG A 335 -4.83 -1.16 32.43
C ARG A 335 -3.96 -0.99 31.18
N ARG A 336 -2.74 -1.52 31.18
CA ARG A 336 -1.85 -1.50 30.01
C ARG A 336 -2.44 -2.29 28.84
N MET A 337 -2.95 -3.50 29.09
CA MET A 337 -3.62 -4.30 28.06
C MET A 337 -4.86 -3.61 27.48
N THR A 338 -5.68 -2.95 28.30
CA THR A 338 -6.82 -2.15 27.81
C THR A 338 -6.39 -1.06 26.83
N ARG A 339 -5.27 -0.38 27.11
CA ARG A 339 -4.70 0.63 26.18
C ARG A 339 -4.27 -0.01 24.85
N ILE A 340 -3.59 -1.14 24.89
CA ILE A 340 -3.15 -1.89 23.68
C ILE A 340 -4.36 -2.31 22.84
N ILE A 341 -5.42 -2.83 23.46
CA ILE A 341 -6.67 -3.21 22.78
C ILE A 341 -7.30 -1.99 22.07
N ASN A 342 -7.34 -0.84 22.74
CA ASN A 342 -7.87 0.38 22.15
C ASN A 342 -7.02 0.87 20.96
N SER A 343 -5.70 0.77 21.05
CA SER A 343 -4.78 1.06 19.94
C SER A 343 -4.93 0.09 18.77
N LEU A 344 -5.21 -1.19 19.06
CA LEU A 344 -5.50 -2.20 18.03
C LEU A 344 -6.79 -1.86 17.25
N LYS A 345 -7.86 -1.43 17.94
CA LYS A 345 -9.08 -0.93 17.27
C LYS A 345 -8.79 0.27 16.37
N LYS A 346 -7.99 1.24 16.83
CA LYS A 346 -7.57 2.39 15.99
C LYS A 346 -6.73 1.93 14.78
N SER A 347 -5.90 0.91 14.97
CA SER A 347 -5.03 0.37 13.92
C SER A 347 -5.79 -0.42 12.85
N ALA A 348 -7.01 -0.88 13.13
CA ALA A 348 -7.87 -1.48 12.12
C ALA A 348 -8.28 -0.47 11.03
N ASP A 349 -8.60 0.77 11.42
CA ASP A 349 -8.95 1.85 10.49
C ASP A 349 -7.73 2.32 9.69
N ARG A 350 -6.54 2.34 10.32
CA ARG A 350 -5.27 2.79 9.74
C ARG A 350 -4.09 1.94 10.24
N PRO A 351 -3.76 0.82 9.58
CA PRO A 351 -2.72 -0.08 10.04
C PRO A 351 -1.34 0.58 9.96
N ARG A 352 -0.65 0.63 11.11
CA ARG A 352 0.74 1.08 11.23
C ARG A 352 1.61 -0.15 11.44
N LEU A 353 2.53 -0.41 10.52
CA LEU A 353 3.46 -1.53 10.60
C LEU A 353 4.82 -1.02 11.10
N MET A 354 5.41 -1.73 12.05
CA MET A 354 6.77 -1.55 12.52
C MET A 354 7.63 -2.69 11.98
N HIS A 355 8.81 -2.38 11.45
CA HIS A 355 9.80 -3.38 11.12
C HIS A 355 10.50 -3.84 12.41
N TYR A 356 10.32 -5.11 12.76
CA TYR A 356 11.07 -5.74 13.83
C TYR A 356 12.34 -6.38 13.27
N ALA A 357 13.43 -6.40 14.06
CA ALA A 357 14.73 -6.93 13.65
C ALA A 357 14.73 -8.42 13.23
N LEU A 358 13.61 -9.14 13.46
CA LEU A 358 13.40 -10.55 13.08
C LEU A 358 12.66 -10.73 11.74
N GLY A 359 12.54 -9.69 10.91
CA GLY A 359 12.07 -9.81 9.52
C GLY A 359 10.55 -9.94 9.34
N HIS A 360 9.76 -9.71 10.39
CA HIS A 360 8.30 -9.68 10.31
C HIS A 360 7.75 -8.28 10.60
N ASP A 361 6.79 -7.86 9.77
CA ASP A 361 6.02 -6.63 9.98
C ASP A 361 4.98 -6.86 11.08
N VAL A 362 5.07 -6.09 12.16
CA VAL A 362 4.13 -6.16 13.29
C VAL A 362 3.33 -4.86 13.40
N LEU A 363 2.09 -4.94 13.87
CA LEU A 363 1.29 -3.74 14.12
C LEU A 363 1.89 -2.94 15.27
N ARG A 364 2.08 -1.65 15.07
CA ARG A 364 2.51 -0.72 16.11
C ARG A 364 1.29 -0.34 16.97
N LEU A 365 1.25 -0.85 18.20
CA LEU A 365 0.11 -0.70 19.12
C LEU A 365 0.37 0.26 20.29
N GLU A 366 1.61 0.73 20.47
CA GLU A 366 1.95 1.70 21.50
C GLU A 366 2.01 3.11 20.90
N ASP A 367 1.35 4.08 21.55
CA ASP A 367 1.43 5.51 21.23
C ASP A 367 2.72 6.06 21.90
N ASP A 368 3.65 6.59 21.10
CA ASP A 368 4.89 7.25 21.59
C ASP A 368 4.55 8.59 22.28
N VAL A 369 3.92 8.56 23.46
CA VAL A 369 3.69 9.78 24.26
C VAL A 369 4.51 9.79 25.53
N THR A 370 5.33 8.77 25.82
CA THR A 370 6.20 8.82 27.01
C THR A 370 7.53 8.14 26.78
N ARG A 371 8.55 8.95 26.44
CA ARG A 371 9.89 8.95 27.05
C ARG A 371 10.76 10.01 26.35
N GLU A 372 10.50 11.27 26.67
CA GLU A 372 11.58 12.24 26.83
C GLU A 372 11.86 12.27 28.33
N ASP A 373 12.95 11.63 28.74
CA ASP A 373 13.76 12.04 29.89
C ASP A 373 15.13 12.44 29.33
#